data_AF-A0A855SDL2-F1
#
_entry.id   AF-A0A855SDL2-F1
#
_cell.length_a   1.000
_cell.length_b   1.000
_cell.length_c   1.000
_cell.angle_alpha   90.00
_cell.angle_beta   90.00
_cell.angle_gamma   90.00
#
_symmetry.space_group_name_H-M   'P 1'
#
loop_
_entity.id
_entity.type
_entity.pdbx_description
1 polymer ?
#
loop_
_entity_poly.entity_id
_entity_poly.type
_entity_poly.pdbx_seq_one_letter_code
_entity_poly.pdbx_strand_id
1 'polypeptide(L)'
;MQNKFPVDPKVASLRTTSLRQQTQLAERINHINYASTNPALSYVYSLSSTDTTGGQANALYTLERFARYVLGNSFQLIDWFELFNNQEKLIDAVKSFLIARAKQKAKMKNHYFSANEPIKNLQIKPLLNALLNVAEFLRDTQSLPASRVVEFKDRVAVFDLSRFNKTMIESGWFQPSSPQHYSFKLSKQSEVMLEAFSCFCIRSCVERFDWSSILYAPILQSTMQSFLSDRIDNQISDRKKAYAPATADNLLRMLRGVAQHAWLAELISVETLERIKAIKLPRGSRQSSGRYLSYNELDHISAITLTQKNKTKALRDNAIFWLMYEAGLRRAEVVNINTYDIDMDRCQLRVVGKGNKERYVPFSRNSDLYNAMEKWLAIRQQNFNPNLPALFCTINRYQTLTYMRLTTQTLNDLCKKLNMFGFSRVVSPHDFRHSVATNLLRSGYDLLLVSKFMGHSSITTTQRYDRRTDDDLKGVIPSR
;
A
#
# COMPACT_ATOMS: atom_id res chain seq x y z
N MET A 1 -61.55 27.92 3.94
CA MET A 1 -61.44 26.49 4.26
C MET A 1 -60.33 25.92 3.38
N GLN A 2 -59.08 25.93 3.83
CA GLN A 2 -58.44 24.83 4.57
C GLN A 2 -58.63 23.45 3.92
N ASN A 3 -57.56 22.92 3.33
CA ASN A 3 -57.00 21.68 3.85
C ASN A 3 -55.46 21.68 3.70
N LYS A 4 -54.82 21.72 4.87
CA LYS A 4 -53.38 21.56 5.09
C LYS A 4 -53.07 20.07 5.08
N PHE A 5 -52.04 19.64 4.35
CA PHE A 5 -51.28 18.44 4.71
C PHE A 5 -49.95 18.89 5.33
N PRO A 6 -49.53 18.32 6.47
CA PRO A 6 -48.36 18.78 7.22
C PRO A 6 -47.08 18.31 6.50
N VAL A 7 -46.21 19.26 6.19
CA VAL A 7 -44.82 18.99 5.82
C VAL A 7 -44.08 18.62 7.11
N ASP A 8 -43.60 17.39 7.18
CA ASP A 8 -42.79 16.88 8.29
C ASP A 8 -41.41 17.59 8.32
N PRO A 9 -41.06 18.32 9.40
CA PRO A 9 -39.81 19.06 9.47
C PRO A 9 -38.68 18.15 9.99
N LYS A 10 -38.34 17.08 9.24
CA LYS A 10 -37.15 16.25 9.50
C LYS A 10 -36.37 15.85 8.25
N VAL A 11 -36.55 16.55 7.13
CA VAL A 11 -35.53 16.58 6.06
C VAL A 11 -34.56 17.71 6.35
N ALA A 12 -33.82 17.56 7.46
CA ALA A 12 -32.63 18.37 7.68
C ALA A 12 -31.60 17.93 6.64
N SER A 13 -31.31 18.87 5.74
CA SER A 13 -30.24 18.83 4.75
C SER A 13 -29.00 18.05 5.22
N LEU A 14 -28.62 17.02 4.47
CA LEU A 14 -27.26 16.45 4.49
C LEU A 14 -26.27 17.41 3.81
N ARG A 15 -26.31 18.70 4.19
CA ARG A 15 -25.30 19.68 3.81
C ARG A 15 -24.19 19.61 4.83
N THR A 16 -22.98 19.37 4.34
CA THR A 16 -21.69 19.55 5.03
C THR A 16 -21.63 18.88 6.40
N THR A 17 -21.05 17.68 6.50
CA THR A 17 -20.56 17.16 7.78
C THR A 17 -19.55 18.16 8.34
N SER A 18 -20.01 19.02 9.25
CA SER A 18 -19.18 20.04 9.89
C SER A 18 -18.09 19.36 10.72
N LEU A 19 -16.97 20.06 10.90
CA LEU A 19 -15.85 19.66 11.77
C LEU A 19 -16.34 19.08 13.12
N ARG A 20 -17.45 19.63 13.64
CA ARG A 20 -18.16 19.25 14.87
C ARG A 20 -18.64 17.79 14.94
N GLN A 21 -19.07 17.19 13.83
CA GLN A 21 -19.50 15.79 13.81
C GLN A 21 -18.31 14.81 13.77
N GLN A 22 -17.20 15.21 13.14
CA GLN A 22 -15.92 14.49 13.25
C GLN A 22 -15.38 14.58 14.69
N THR A 23 -15.60 15.72 15.37
CA THR A 23 -15.27 15.90 16.79
C THR A 23 -16.13 15.01 17.69
N GLN A 24 -17.44 14.88 17.46
CA GLN A 24 -18.31 14.01 18.27
C GLN A 24 -17.98 12.52 18.17
N LEU A 25 -17.54 12.05 16.98
CA LEU A 25 -17.08 10.66 16.83
C LEU A 25 -15.75 10.42 17.57
N ALA A 26 -14.84 11.41 17.54
CA ALA A 26 -13.60 11.38 18.31
C ALA A 26 -13.85 11.48 19.83
N GLU A 27 -14.80 12.30 20.27
CA GLU A 27 -15.23 12.44 21.68
C GLU A 27 -15.81 11.12 22.23
N ARG A 28 -16.58 10.38 21.42
CA ARG A 28 -17.10 9.06 21.82
C ARG A 28 -16.01 7.99 21.97
N ILE A 29 -14.90 8.11 21.25
CA ILE A 29 -13.74 7.22 21.35
C ILE A 29 -12.91 7.56 22.60
N ASN A 30 -12.84 8.85 22.96
CA ASN A 30 -12.02 9.36 24.07
C ASN A 30 -12.50 8.98 25.48
N HIS A 31 -13.68 8.38 25.64
CA HIS A 31 -14.23 7.99 26.95
C HIS A 31 -13.84 6.59 27.43
N ILE A 32 -12.91 5.91 26.76
CA ILE A 32 -12.40 4.61 27.19
C ILE A 32 -11.24 4.84 28.17
N ASN A 33 -11.34 4.28 29.39
CA ASN A 33 -10.28 4.34 30.40
C ASN A 33 -9.02 3.62 29.88
N TYR A 34 -7.99 4.39 29.51
CA TYR A 34 -6.70 3.85 29.07
C TYR A 34 -5.81 3.55 30.29
N ALA A 35 -5.73 2.29 30.70
CA ALA A 35 -4.62 1.82 31.52
C ALA A 35 -3.39 1.66 30.60
N SER A 36 -2.71 2.78 30.33
CA SER A 36 -1.52 2.80 29.47
C SER A 36 -0.27 2.48 30.29
N THR A 37 0.49 1.46 29.87
CA THR A 37 1.83 1.15 30.44
C THR A 37 2.89 2.16 29.99
N ASN A 38 2.57 3.03 29.02
CA ASN A 38 3.50 4.04 28.51
C ASN A 38 3.27 5.38 29.24
N PRO A 39 4.22 5.85 30.06
CA PRO A 39 4.06 7.04 30.90
C PRO A 39 3.76 8.31 30.08
N ALA A 40 4.24 8.40 28.84
CA ALA A 40 3.95 9.52 27.95
C ALA A 40 2.54 9.50 27.38
N LEU A 41 1.98 8.33 27.10
CA LEU A 41 0.57 8.21 26.73
C LEU A 41 -0.33 8.53 27.92
N SER A 42 0.03 8.08 29.13
CA SER A 42 -0.71 8.41 30.34
C SER A 42 -0.77 9.92 30.59
N TYR A 43 0.33 10.66 30.40
CA TYR A 43 0.32 12.12 30.41
C TYR A 43 -0.53 12.73 29.28
N VAL A 44 -0.39 12.24 28.04
CA VAL A 44 -1.19 12.75 26.91
C VAL A 44 -2.69 12.57 27.18
N TYR A 45 -3.09 11.42 27.73
CA TYR A 45 -4.48 11.14 28.09
C TYR A 45 -4.93 11.93 29.32
N SER A 46 -4.05 12.23 30.28
CA SER A 46 -4.40 13.06 31.45
C SER A 46 -4.65 14.53 31.12
N LEU A 47 -4.26 15.01 29.94
CA LEU A 47 -4.59 16.35 29.44
C LEU A 47 -6.08 16.51 29.05
N SER A 48 -6.94 15.55 29.44
CA SER A 48 -8.37 15.44 29.12
C SER A 48 -9.29 16.49 29.79
N SER A 49 -8.80 17.69 30.06
CA SER A 49 -9.57 18.72 30.76
C SER A 49 -9.28 20.17 30.33
N THR A 50 -8.37 20.41 29.39
CA THR A 50 -8.15 21.76 28.86
C THR A 50 -8.79 21.92 27.49
N ASP A 51 -9.77 22.82 27.43
CA ASP A 51 -10.80 23.11 26.42
C ASP A 51 -10.31 23.54 25.02
N THR A 52 -9.16 23.07 24.55
CA THR A 52 -8.74 23.29 23.17
C THR A 52 -8.34 21.97 22.54
N THR A 53 -9.02 21.62 21.45
CA THR A 53 -8.72 20.53 20.50
C THR A 53 -7.25 20.46 20.03
N GLY A 54 -6.42 21.44 20.38
CA GLY A 54 -4.99 21.44 20.14
C GLY A 54 -4.12 20.86 21.26
N GLY A 55 -4.55 20.82 22.53
CA GLY A 55 -3.68 20.48 23.67
C GLY A 55 -3.11 19.06 23.62
N GLN A 56 -3.99 18.06 23.65
CA GLN A 56 -3.63 16.64 23.55
C GLN A 56 -2.92 16.31 22.24
N ALA A 57 -3.45 16.79 21.12
CA ALA A 57 -2.89 16.55 19.80
C ALA A 57 -1.47 17.14 19.66
N ASN A 58 -1.23 18.34 20.20
CA ASN A 58 0.09 18.97 20.19
C ASN A 58 1.06 18.26 21.14
N ALA A 59 0.62 17.82 22.32
CA ALA A 59 1.44 17.07 23.27
C ALA A 59 1.89 15.73 22.68
N LEU A 60 0.94 14.95 22.15
CA LEU A 60 1.20 13.68 21.48
C LEU A 60 2.16 13.87 20.30
N TYR A 61 1.88 14.83 19.43
CA TYR A 61 2.71 15.12 18.27
C TYR A 61 4.15 15.54 18.65
N THR A 62 4.30 16.30 19.73
CA THR A 62 5.61 16.79 20.17
C THR A 62 6.46 15.66 20.74
N LEU A 63 5.89 14.85 21.63
CA LEU A 63 6.55 13.70 22.24
C LEU A 63 6.84 12.59 21.23
N GLU A 64 5.92 12.34 20.29
CA GLU A 64 6.08 11.36 19.24
C GLU A 64 7.23 11.68 18.30
N ARG A 65 7.38 12.95 17.90
CA ARG A 65 8.50 13.39 17.07
C ARG A 65 9.84 13.25 17.78
N PHE A 66 9.87 13.58 19.06
CA PHE A 66 11.06 13.40 19.88
C PHE A 66 11.43 11.92 19.99
N ALA A 67 10.48 11.05 20.33
CA ALA A 67 10.74 9.61 20.43
C ALA A 67 11.16 8.99 19.11
N ARG A 68 10.51 9.33 17.98
CA ARG A 68 10.93 8.84 16.66
C ARG A 68 12.33 9.31 16.28
N TYR A 69 12.74 10.50 16.70
CA TYR A 69 14.10 10.97 16.49
C TYR A 69 15.11 10.11 17.27
N VAL A 70 14.78 9.76 18.52
CA VAL A 70 15.64 9.01 19.43
C VAL A 70 15.68 7.50 19.10
N LEU A 71 14.55 6.91 18.69
CA LEU A 71 14.39 5.46 18.39
C LEU A 71 14.45 5.07 16.91
N GLY A 72 14.09 5.99 16.00
CA GLY A 72 13.96 5.71 14.56
C GLY A 72 12.66 5.02 14.10
N ASN A 73 11.92 4.32 14.99
CA ASN A 73 10.73 3.54 14.62
C ASN A 73 9.41 3.98 15.31
N SER A 74 9.13 3.55 16.56
CA SER A 74 7.81 3.62 17.21
C SER A 74 7.86 4.28 18.59
N PHE A 75 7.06 5.34 18.77
CA PHE A 75 6.89 6.06 20.04
C PHE A 75 6.42 5.16 21.19
N GLN A 76 5.64 4.12 20.90
CA GLN A 76 5.08 3.23 21.93
C GLN A 76 6.13 2.34 22.58
N LEU A 77 7.25 2.10 21.89
CA LEU A 77 8.32 1.18 22.31
C LEU A 77 9.46 1.89 23.03
N ILE A 78 9.36 3.19 23.29
CA ILE A 78 10.42 3.91 23.97
C ILE A 78 10.50 3.47 25.43
N ASP A 79 11.69 3.02 25.84
CA ASP A 79 12.03 2.85 27.24
C ASP A 79 12.27 4.23 27.88
N TRP A 80 11.20 4.83 28.39
CA TRP A 80 11.29 6.12 29.07
C TRP A 80 12.14 6.03 30.35
N PHE A 81 12.16 4.89 31.03
CA PHE A 81 12.96 4.73 32.24
C PHE A 81 14.44 4.87 31.93
N GLU A 82 14.96 4.11 30.96
CA GLU A 82 16.37 4.19 30.56
C GLU A 82 16.72 5.60 30.05
N LEU A 83 15.81 6.24 29.32
CA LEU A 83 16.01 7.62 28.83
C LEU A 83 16.11 8.64 29.97
N PHE A 84 15.26 8.55 31.00
CA PHE A 84 15.30 9.44 32.17
C PHE A 84 16.36 9.04 33.21
N ASN A 85 16.90 7.83 33.14
CA ASN A 85 17.96 7.37 34.04
C ASN A 85 19.32 8.03 33.73
N ASN A 86 19.53 8.49 32.48
CA ASN A 86 20.73 9.22 32.06
C ASN A 86 20.40 10.67 31.62
N GLN A 87 20.50 11.60 32.57
CA GLN A 87 20.14 13.01 32.40
C GLN A 87 20.98 13.75 31.36
N GLU A 88 22.28 13.45 31.27
CA GLU A 88 23.16 14.07 30.27
C GLU A 88 22.76 13.64 28.86
N LYS A 89 22.57 12.34 28.65
CA LYS A 89 22.10 11.79 27.36
C LYS A 89 20.71 12.32 27.00
N LEU A 90 19.80 12.48 27.96
CA LEU A 90 18.47 13.04 27.73
C LEU A 90 18.55 14.49 27.23
N ILE A 91 19.33 15.33 27.90
CA ILE A 91 19.50 16.73 27.49
C ILE A 91 20.18 16.82 26.12
N ASP A 92 21.18 15.99 25.85
CA ASP A 92 21.83 15.93 24.55
C ASP A 92 20.88 15.44 23.46
N ALA A 93 20.02 14.47 23.76
CA ALA A 93 18.99 13.99 22.83
C ALA A 93 17.96 15.09 22.50
N VAL A 94 17.55 15.88 23.50
CA VAL A 94 16.66 17.04 23.30
C VAL A 94 17.34 18.09 22.42
N LYS A 95 18.61 18.43 22.69
CA LYS A 95 19.38 19.38 21.86
C LYS A 95 19.52 18.89 20.42
N SER A 96 19.95 17.63 20.23
CA SER A 96 20.09 16.99 18.93
C SER A 96 18.77 16.96 18.15
N PHE A 97 17.64 16.64 18.81
CA PHE A 97 16.31 16.68 18.21
C PHE A 97 15.92 18.09 17.74
N LEU A 98 16.13 19.10 18.58
CA LEU A 98 15.79 20.49 18.26
C LEU A 98 16.65 21.01 17.10
N ILE A 99 17.92 20.64 17.02
CA ILE A 99 18.82 20.95 15.89
C ILE A 99 18.35 20.27 14.61
N ALA A 100 18.00 18.98 14.67
CA ALA A 100 17.48 18.27 13.51
C ALA A 100 16.20 18.93 12.98
N ARG A 101 15.29 19.35 13.88
CA ARG A 101 14.06 20.07 13.54
C ARG A 101 14.33 21.46 12.97
N ALA A 102 15.31 22.17 13.51
CA ALA A 102 15.79 23.45 13.02
C ALA A 102 16.32 23.34 11.59
N LYS A 103 17.23 22.39 11.31
CA LYS A 103 17.75 22.10 9.97
C LYS A 103 16.62 21.75 8.99
N GLN A 104 15.68 20.92 9.41
CA GLN A 104 14.53 20.52 8.59
C GLN A 104 13.65 21.73 8.23
N LYS A 105 13.39 22.62 9.19
CA LYS A 105 12.62 23.85 8.96
C LYS A 105 13.34 24.85 8.05
N ALA A 106 14.65 25.03 8.22
CA ALA A 106 15.46 25.88 7.35
C ALA A 106 15.37 25.37 5.91
N LYS A 107 15.56 24.05 5.71
CA LYS A 107 15.39 23.40 4.40
C LYS A 107 14.00 23.61 3.79
N MET A 108 12.92 23.45 4.57
CA MET A 108 11.55 23.70 4.08
C MET A 108 11.31 25.15 3.64
N LYS A 109 12.06 26.10 4.21
CA LYS A 109 11.99 27.52 3.86
C LYS A 109 13.04 27.94 2.82
N ASN A 110 13.76 27.00 2.23
CA ASN A 110 14.90 27.26 1.33
C ASN A 110 16.00 28.15 1.97
N HIS A 111 16.18 28.08 3.29
CA HIS A 111 17.24 28.78 4.03
C HIS A 111 18.32 27.79 4.50
N TYR A 112 19.54 28.27 4.71
CA TYR A 112 20.59 27.52 5.38
C TYR A 112 20.44 27.60 6.90
N PHE A 113 20.75 26.51 7.60
CA PHE A 113 20.77 26.50 9.06
C PHE A 113 22.04 27.22 9.55
N SER A 114 21.85 28.28 10.35
CA SER A 114 22.91 28.97 11.08
C SER A 114 22.74 28.75 12.58
N ALA A 115 23.81 28.37 13.27
CA ALA A 115 23.80 28.15 14.73
C ALA A 115 23.63 29.46 15.52
N ASN A 116 23.90 30.61 14.88
CA ASN A 116 23.87 31.92 15.51
C ASN A 116 22.53 32.66 15.32
N GLU A 117 21.60 32.09 14.55
CA GLU A 117 20.30 32.72 14.29
C GLU A 117 19.19 32.10 15.17
N PRO A 118 18.34 32.92 15.82
CA PRO A 118 17.24 32.41 16.63
C PRO A 118 16.13 31.80 15.75
N ILE A 119 15.94 30.49 15.86
CA ILE A 119 14.89 29.78 15.12
C ILE A 119 13.57 29.83 15.89
N LYS A 120 12.68 30.71 15.43
CA LYS A 120 11.33 30.84 16.01
C LYS A 120 10.50 29.55 15.82
N ASN A 121 9.64 29.26 16.80
CA ASN A 121 8.62 28.20 16.76
C ASN A 121 9.11 26.74 16.82
N LEU A 122 10.15 26.42 17.59
CA LEU A 122 10.60 25.03 17.79
C LEU A 122 9.79 24.24 18.84
N GLN A 123 8.81 24.86 19.51
CA GLN A 123 8.01 24.23 20.59
C GLN A 123 8.90 23.67 21.72
N ILE A 124 9.96 24.40 22.08
CA ILE A 124 10.94 24.00 23.09
C ILE A 124 10.28 23.85 24.47
N LYS A 125 9.62 24.92 24.96
CA LYS A 125 8.91 24.90 26.25
C LYS A 125 7.86 23.78 26.32
N PRO A 126 6.98 23.60 25.32
CA PRO A 126 6.06 22.46 25.28
C PRO A 126 6.74 21.09 25.38
N LEU A 127 7.85 20.87 24.68
CA LEU A 127 8.58 19.60 24.75
C LEU A 127 9.17 19.35 26.14
N LEU A 128 9.85 20.35 26.72
CA LEU A 128 10.46 20.22 28.04
C LEU A 128 9.41 19.99 29.13
N ASN A 129 8.30 20.73 29.08
CA ASN A 129 7.18 20.51 29.99
C ASN A 129 6.57 19.12 29.83
N ALA A 130 6.39 18.65 28.59
CA ALA A 130 5.86 17.32 28.33
C ALA A 130 6.78 16.24 28.92
N LEU A 131 8.10 16.34 28.70
CA LEU A 131 9.08 15.42 29.28
C LEU A 131 9.09 15.47 30.82
N LEU A 132 8.94 16.65 31.41
CA LEU A 132 8.87 16.78 32.87
C LEU A 132 7.67 16.04 33.44
N ASN A 133 6.51 16.14 32.80
CA ASN A 133 5.32 15.38 33.22
C ASN A 133 5.51 13.87 33.07
N VAL A 134 6.20 13.40 32.03
CA VAL A 134 6.55 11.97 31.91
C VAL A 134 7.45 11.52 33.06
N ALA A 135 8.43 12.34 33.43
CA ALA A 135 9.32 12.07 34.57
C ALA A 135 8.55 12.04 35.91
N GLU A 136 7.63 12.97 36.12
CA GLU A 136 6.77 13.02 37.31
C GLU A 136 5.84 11.80 37.40
N PHE A 137 5.25 11.37 36.28
CA PHE A 137 4.47 10.13 36.25
C PHE A 137 5.32 8.90 36.58
N LEU A 138 6.55 8.81 36.06
CA LEU A 138 7.48 7.72 36.38
C LEU A 138 7.88 7.71 37.86
N ARG A 139 7.98 8.89 38.50
CA ARG A 139 8.18 9.00 39.95
C ARG A 139 6.97 8.48 40.71
N ASP A 140 5.77 8.88 40.32
CA ASP A 140 4.54 8.51 41.01
C ASP A 140 4.26 6.99 40.92
N THR A 141 4.69 6.37 39.83
CA THR A 141 4.67 4.91 39.62
C THR A 141 5.89 4.19 40.19
N GLN A 142 6.71 4.86 41.01
CA GLN A 142 7.94 4.34 41.64
C GLN A 142 8.97 3.76 40.67
N SER A 143 8.86 4.06 39.39
CA SER A 143 9.77 3.60 38.35
C SER A 143 11.00 4.49 38.24
N LEU A 144 10.94 5.77 38.66
CA LEU A 144 12.06 6.71 38.62
C LEU A 144 12.31 7.38 40.00
N PRO A 145 13.55 7.46 40.50
CA PRO A 145 13.85 8.12 41.77
C PRO A 145 13.51 9.62 41.77
N ALA A 146 13.01 10.16 42.88
CA ALA A 146 12.67 11.58 43.02
C ALA A 146 13.87 12.51 42.75
N SER A 147 15.09 12.09 43.12
CA SER A 147 16.33 12.82 42.84
C SER A 147 16.56 13.06 41.35
N ARG A 148 16.21 12.10 40.49
CA ARG A 148 16.34 12.24 39.03
C ARG A 148 15.35 13.23 38.45
N VAL A 149 14.13 13.30 38.98
CA VAL A 149 13.14 14.30 38.55
C VAL A 149 13.57 15.71 38.93
N VAL A 150 14.12 15.90 40.14
CA VAL A 150 14.66 17.19 40.59
C VAL A 150 15.84 17.62 39.73
N GLU A 151 16.80 16.72 39.49
CA GLU A 151 17.95 16.99 38.62
C GLU A 151 17.51 17.38 37.19
N PHE A 152 16.51 16.68 36.64
CA PHE A 152 15.94 17.03 35.34
C PHE A 152 15.32 18.43 35.35
N LYS A 153 14.51 18.73 36.38
CA LYS A 153 13.85 20.04 36.54
C LYS A 153 14.87 21.19 36.60
N ASP A 154 15.96 21.01 37.34
CA ASP A 154 17.03 22.01 37.44
C ASP A 154 17.71 22.21 36.08
N ARG A 155 18.04 21.14 35.36
CA ARG A 155 18.63 21.24 34.01
C ARG A 155 17.68 21.89 32.99
N VAL A 156 16.37 21.65 33.11
CA VAL A 156 15.34 22.31 32.29
C VAL A 156 15.28 23.81 32.58
N ALA A 157 15.42 24.22 33.84
CA ALA A 157 15.37 25.63 34.24
C ALA A 157 16.51 26.47 33.64
N VAL A 158 17.69 25.86 33.45
CA VAL A 158 18.87 26.49 32.84
C VAL A 158 19.07 26.07 31.37
N PHE A 159 18.05 25.48 30.73
CA PHE A 159 18.16 24.97 29.36
C PHE A 159 18.37 26.10 28.34
N ASP A 160 19.58 26.17 27.78
CA ASP A 160 19.96 27.14 26.77
C ASP A 160 20.40 26.45 25.47
N LEU A 161 19.79 26.89 24.37
CA LEU A 161 20.14 26.45 23.02
C LEU A 161 21.35 27.19 22.45
N SER A 162 21.73 28.35 23.00
CA SER A 162 22.79 29.20 22.43
C SER A 162 24.20 28.64 22.63
N ARG A 163 24.41 27.81 23.66
CA ARG A 163 25.69 27.15 23.96
C ARG A 163 25.81 25.81 23.22
N PHE A 164 26.09 25.88 21.92
CA PHE A 164 26.32 24.70 21.07
C PHE A 164 27.78 24.24 21.15
N ASN A 165 28.06 23.15 21.88
CA ASN A 165 29.22 22.31 21.62
C ASN A 165 28.75 21.04 20.89
N LYS A 166 29.52 20.60 19.88
CA LYS A 166 29.33 19.42 19.00
C LYS A 166 28.25 18.43 19.46
N THR A 167 27.25 18.16 18.62
CA THR A 167 26.22 17.13 18.86
C THR A 167 26.86 15.73 18.87
N MET A 168 26.72 14.99 19.98
CA MET A 168 27.26 13.62 20.10
C MET A 168 26.26 12.52 19.75
N ILE A 169 24.96 12.82 19.68
CA ILE A 169 23.89 11.82 19.53
C ILE A 169 23.25 11.91 18.13
N GLU A 170 23.24 10.78 17.42
CA GLU A 170 22.61 10.60 16.10
C GLU A 170 21.13 10.20 16.22
N SER A 171 20.37 10.31 15.13
CA SER A 171 18.98 9.83 15.11
C SER A 171 18.90 8.31 15.19
N GLY A 172 18.00 7.77 16.02
CA GLY A 172 17.80 6.32 16.15
C GLY A 172 18.85 5.62 17.01
N TRP A 173 19.55 6.36 17.88
CA TRP A 173 20.59 5.82 18.76
C TRP A 173 20.05 4.94 19.89
N PHE A 174 18.79 5.11 20.27
CA PHE A 174 18.17 4.45 21.41
C PHE A 174 17.48 3.15 20.98
N GLN A 175 17.61 2.10 21.78
CA GLN A 175 17.01 0.80 21.47
C GLN A 175 15.54 0.76 21.95
N PRO A 176 14.63 0.13 21.18
CA PRO A 176 13.26 -0.06 21.64
C PRO A 176 13.22 -1.05 22.80
N SER A 177 12.36 -0.80 23.79
CA SER A 177 11.96 -1.80 24.79
C SER A 177 11.46 -3.05 24.07
N SER A 178 11.86 -4.24 24.54
CA SER A 178 11.57 -5.52 23.88
C SER A 178 10.05 -5.78 23.84
N PRO A 179 9.38 -5.72 22.68
CA PRO A 179 8.04 -6.25 22.56
C PRO A 179 8.11 -7.72 22.12
N GLN A 180 7.19 -8.56 22.61
CA GLN A 180 6.95 -9.86 21.99
C GLN A 180 6.48 -9.62 20.54
N HIS A 181 7.38 -9.83 19.57
CA HIS A 181 7.12 -9.44 18.18
C HIS A 181 6.34 -10.51 17.41
N TYR A 182 5.17 -10.11 16.92
CA TYR A 182 4.72 -10.50 15.59
C TYR A 182 4.97 -9.33 14.63
N SER A 183 6.06 -9.37 13.86
CA SER A 183 6.29 -8.37 12.80
C SER A 183 5.64 -8.85 11.50
N PHE A 184 4.70 -8.07 10.96
CA PHE A 184 4.12 -8.32 9.64
C PHE A 184 4.43 -7.15 8.70
N LYS A 185 5.00 -7.46 7.53
CA LYS A 185 5.24 -6.46 6.49
C LYS A 185 4.01 -6.34 5.60
N LEU A 186 3.33 -5.20 5.66
CA LEU A 186 2.22 -4.89 4.75
C LEU A 186 2.72 -4.80 3.31
N SER A 187 1.86 -5.16 2.35
CA SER A 187 2.13 -4.84 0.95
C SER A 187 2.04 -3.32 0.73
N LYS A 188 2.80 -2.76 -0.21
CA LYS A 188 2.77 -1.31 -0.50
C LYS A 188 1.37 -0.80 -0.82
N GLN A 189 0.57 -1.61 -1.51
CA GLN A 189 -0.83 -1.27 -1.80
C GLN A 189 -1.67 -1.22 -0.53
N SER A 190 -1.49 -2.19 0.37
CA SER A 190 -2.18 -2.22 1.66
C SER A 190 -1.79 -1.03 2.54
N GLU A 191 -0.51 -0.69 2.58
CA GLU A 191 0.00 0.48 3.31
C GLU A 191 -0.68 1.77 2.82
N VAL A 192 -0.62 2.05 1.51
CA VAL A 192 -1.21 3.26 0.91
C VAL A 192 -2.72 3.35 1.14
N MET A 193 -3.44 2.23 1.04
CA MET A 193 -4.89 2.21 1.21
C MET A 193 -5.31 2.36 2.68
N LEU A 194 -4.62 1.70 3.63
CA LEU A 194 -4.86 1.92 5.05
C LEU A 194 -4.46 3.34 5.47
N GLU A 195 -3.41 3.91 4.89
CA GLU A 195 -2.96 5.26 5.20
C GLU A 195 -3.98 6.30 4.74
N ALA A 196 -4.49 6.15 3.52
CA ALA A 196 -5.57 6.99 3.01
C ALA A 196 -6.83 6.90 3.89
N PHE A 197 -7.19 5.69 4.35
CA PHE A 197 -8.34 5.49 5.24
C PHE A 197 -8.12 6.09 6.63
N SER A 198 -6.93 5.88 7.22
CA SER A 198 -6.54 6.44 8.53
C SER A 198 -6.55 7.97 8.50
N CYS A 199 -6.04 8.55 7.40
CA CYS A 199 -6.00 10.00 7.19
C CYS A 199 -7.39 10.59 7.00
N PHE A 200 -8.32 9.84 6.39
CA PHE A 200 -9.71 10.27 6.29
C PHE A 200 -10.38 10.34 7.66
N CYS A 201 -10.19 9.31 8.50
CA CYS A 201 -10.89 9.20 9.77
C CYS A 201 -10.47 10.31 10.78
N ILE A 202 -9.17 10.57 10.92
CA ILE A 202 -8.64 11.49 11.95
C ILE A 202 -7.39 12.27 11.50
N ARG A 203 -7.12 12.38 10.19
CA ARG A 203 -5.89 13.00 9.63
C ARG A 203 -4.58 12.40 10.16
N SER A 204 -4.61 11.14 10.60
CA SER A 204 -3.45 10.41 11.13
C SER A 204 -2.98 9.34 10.15
N CYS A 205 -1.68 9.00 10.17
CA CYS A 205 -1.15 7.90 9.36
C CYS A 205 -1.44 6.54 10.02
N VAL A 206 -1.24 5.44 9.28
CA VAL A 206 -1.55 4.06 9.73
C VAL A 206 -0.96 3.75 11.10
N GLU A 207 0.27 4.22 11.34
CA GLU A 207 1.02 3.97 12.58
C GLU A 207 0.45 4.74 13.79
N ARG A 208 -0.37 5.77 13.55
CA ARG A 208 -0.99 6.64 14.56
C ARG A 208 -2.48 6.41 14.70
N PHE A 209 -3.03 5.48 13.94
CA PHE A 209 -4.44 5.22 13.91
C PHE A 209 -4.81 4.27 15.03
N ASP A 210 -5.75 4.68 15.89
CA ASP A 210 -6.33 3.77 16.89
C ASP A 210 -7.25 2.79 16.17
N TRP A 211 -6.70 1.61 15.83
CA TRP A 211 -7.48 0.57 15.18
C TRP A 211 -8.54 -0.01 16.11
N SER A 212 -8.34 0.01 17.43
CA SER A 212 -9.31 -0.55 18.38
C SER A 212 -10.64 0.22 18.35
N SER A 213 -10.56 1.54 18.17
CA SER A 213 -11.73 2.41 18.15
C SER A 213 -12.57 2.29 16.87
N ILE A 214 -11.97 1.89 15.74
CA ILE A 214 -12.69 1.69 14.48
C ILE A 214 -13.27 0.28 14.35
N LEU A 215 -12.72 -0.70 15.06
CA LEU A 215 -13.10 -2.12 14.98
C LEU A 215 -14.41 -2.44 15.72
N TYR A 216 -15.32 -1.49 15.79
CA TYR A 216 -16.72 -1.72 16.15
C TYR A 216 -17.57 -1.69 14.88
N ALA A 217 -18.26 -2.80 14.57
CA ALA A 217 -18.86 -3.02 13.25
C ALA A 217 -19.80 -1.89 12.76
N PRO A 218 -20.69 -1.30 13.60
CA PRO A 218 -21.50 -0.14 13.20
C PRO A 218 -20.66 1.11 12.85
N ILE A 219 -19.62 1.40 13.64
CA ILE A 219 -18.69 2.51 13.37
C ILE A 219 -17.95 2.22 12.07
N LEU A 220 -17.36 1.04 11.92
CA LEU A 220 -16.64 0.64 10.71
C LEU A 220 -17.53 0.77 9.45
N GLN A 221 -18.75 0.26 9.51
CA GLN A 221 -19.70 0.31 8.40
C GLN A 221 -20.04 1.76 8.02
N SER A 222 -20.39 2.60 9.00
CA SER A 222 -20.72 4.00 8.76
C SER A 222 -19.52 4.79 8.21
N THR A 223 -18.34 4.64 8.81
CA THR A 223 -17.10 5.30 8.37
C THR A 223 -16.70 4.86 6.97
N MET A 224 -16.88 3.58 6.63
CA MET A 224 -16.65 3.10 5.27
C MET A 224 -17.64 3.67 4.26
N GLN A 225 -18.93 3.75 4.60
CA GLN A 225 -19.92 4.40 3.75
C GLN A 225 -19.56 5.88 3.55
N SER A 226 -19.21 6.61 4.61
CA SER A 226 -18.74 7.99 4.53
C SER A 226 -17.45 8.15 3.71
N PHE A 227 -16.46 7.26 3.88
CA PHE A 227 -15.21 7.29 3.10
C PHE A 227 -15.46 7.09 1.60
N LEU A 228 -16.38 6.20 1.26
CA LEU A 228 -16.75 5.94 -0.13
C LEU A 228 -17.57 7.09 -0.72
N SER A 229 -18.44 7.73 0.09
CA SER A 229 -19.28 8.87 -0.32
C SER A 229 -18.57 10.22 -0.35
N ASP A 230 -17.59 10.49 0.52
CA ASP A 230 -16.81 11.74 0.55
C ASP A 230 -16.01 11.97 -0.75
N ARG A 231 -15.72 10.90 -1.50
CA ARG A 231 -15.12 10.98 -2.84
C ARG A 231 -16.14 11.01 -3.98
N ILE A 232 -17.45 10.94 -3.68
CA ILE A 232 -18.56 11.11 -4.63
C ILE A 232 -18.98 12.59 -4.71
N ASP A 233 -19.03 13.30 -3.57
CA ASP A 233 -19.58 14.67 -3.50
C ASP A 233 -18.55 15.80 -3.70
N ASN A 234 -17.25 15.52 -3.57
CA ASN A 234 -16.18 16.49 -3.80
C ASN A 234 -15.85 16.67 -5.30
N GLN A 235 -16.85 17.04 -6.12
CA GLN A 235 -16.72 17.32 -7.56
C GLN A 235 -16.16 18.73 -7.90
N ILE A 236 -15.75 19.52 -6.90
CA ILE A 236 -15.43 20.95 -7.11
C ILE A 236 -13.93 21.23 -7.40
N SER A 237 -13.07 20.21 -7.54
CA SER A 237 -11.76 20.46 -8.17
C SER A 237 -11.30 19.32 -9.08
N ASP A 238 -10.73 19.72 -10.20
CA ASP A 238 -10.34 18.89 -11.34
C ASP A 238 -9.70 17.55 -10.94
N ARG A 239 -10.35 16.47 -11.41
CA ARG A 239 -9.88 15.07 -11.46
C ARG A 239 -9.75 14.30 -10.13
N LYS A 240 -10.87 13.95 -9.48
CA LYS A 240 -10.91 12.75 -8.62
C LYS A 240 -12.17 11.91 -8.88
N LYS A 241 -12.00 10.80 -9.61
CA LYS A 241 -13.07 9.82 -9.93
C LYS A 241 -13.44 9.00 -8.68
N ALA A 242 -14.73 8.69 -8.53
CA ALA A 242 -15.24 7.74 -7.53
C ALA A 242 -14.50 6.39 -7.62
N TYR A 243 -14.20 5.78 -6.47
CA TYR A 243 -13.55 4.47 -6.41
C TYR A 243 -14.36 3.42 -7.19
N ALA A 244 -13.65 2.53 -7.89
CA ALA A 244 -14.32 1.38 -8.47
C ALA A 244 -14.85 0.48 -7.32
N PRO A 245 -15.98 -0.22 -7.50
CA PRO A 245 -16.49 -1.15 -6.49
C PRO A 245 -15.45 -2.17 -6.01
N ALA A 246 -14.56 -2.62 -6.90
CA ALA A 246 -13.43 -3.49 -6.56
C ALA A 246 -12.40 -2.84 -5.63
N THR A 247 -12.22 -1.52 -5.70
CA THR A 247 -11.34 -0.77 -4.80
C THR A 247 -11.95 -0.67 -3.40
N ALA A 248 -13.26 -0.45 -3.31
CA ALA A 248 -14.02 -0.45 -2.06
C ALA A 248 -13.99 -1.84 -1.38
N ASP A 249 -14.22 -2.90 -2.16
CA ASP A 249 -14.15 -4.28 -1.68
C ASP A 249 -12.74 -4.66 -1.19
N ASN A 250 -11.70 -4.20 -1.89
CA ASN A 250 -10.31 -4.39 -1.43
C ASN A 250 -10.05 -3.71 -0.08
N LEU A 251 -10.53 -2.49 0.14
CA LEU A 251 -10.40 -1.81 1.42
C LEU A 251 -11.13 -2.56 2.54
N LEU A 252 -12.37 -3.01 2.29
CA LEU A 252 -13.11 -3.84 3.26
C LEU A 252 -12.36 -5.11 3.60
N ARG A 253 -11.80 -5.78 2.60
CA ARG A 253 -11.00 -7.00 2.79
C ARG A 253 -9.76 -6.75 3.64
N MET A 254 -9.12 -5.60 3.45
CA MET A 254 -7.97 -5.19 4.27
C MET A 254 -8.38 -4.91 5.72
N LEU A 255 -9.48 -4.18 5.94
CA LEU A 255 -10.00 -3.88 7.28
C LEU A 255 -10.44 -5.15 8.03
N ARG A 256 -11.01 -6.13 7.33
CA ARG A 256 -11.27 -7.47 7.88
C ARG A 256 -9.99 -8.20 8.27
N GLY A 257 -8.90 -8.01 7.51
CA GLY A 257 -7.58 -8.52 7.87
C GLY A 257 -7.07 -7.90 9.17
N VAL A 258 -7.20 -6.56 9.31
CA VAL A 258 -6.86 -5.87 10.57
C VAL A 258 -7.69 -6.41 11.74
N ALA A 259 -8.99 -6.59 11.55
CA ALA A 259 -9.87 -7.19 12.56
C ALA A 259 -9.46 -8.61 12.94
N GLN A 260 -9.12 -9.45 11.95
CA GLN A 260 -8.65 -10.82 12.19
C GLN A 260 -7.37 -10.83 13.02
N HIS A 261 -6.43 -9.92 12.75
CA HIS A 261 -5.21 -9.79 13.54
C HIS A 261 -5.48 -9.24 14.94
N ALA A 262 -6.38 -8.27 15.09
CA ALA A 262 -6.79 -7.77 16.40
C ALA A 262 -7.42 -8.89 17.25
N TRP A 263 -8.19 -9.79 16.64
CA TRP A 263 -8.72 -10.97 17.32
C TRP A 263 -7.63 -11.97 17.71
N LEU A 264 -6.68 -12.28 16.80
CA LEU A 264 -5.54 -13.15 17.10
C LEU A 264 -4.66 -12.60 18.23
N ALA A 265 -4.63 -11.28 18.40
CA ALA A 265 -3.94 -10.59 19.48
C ALA A 265 -4.82 -10.37 20.73
N GLU A 266 -6.02 -10.99 20.78
CA GLU A 266 -6.98 -10.91 21.89
C GLU A 266 -7.47 -9.48 22.21
N LEU A 267 -7.34 -8.55 21.27
CA LEU A 267 -7.76 -7.15 21.43
C LEU A 267 -9.25 -6.94 21.15
N ILE A 268 -9.89 -7.88 20.45
CA ILE A 268 -11.33 -7.87 20.17
C ILE A 268 -11.94 -9.26 20.35
N SER A 269 -13.23 -9.32 20.66
CA SER A 269 -13.95 -10.57 20.82
C SER A 269 -14.27 -11.24 19.48
N VAL A 270 -14.57 -12.55 19.50
CA VAL A 270 -15.00 -13.30 18.30
C VAL A 270 -16.31 -12.76 17.74
N GLU A 271 -17.23 -12.30 18.59
CA GLU A 271 -18.50 -11.68 18.17
C GLU A 271 -18.24 -10.38 17.41
N THR A 272 -17.26 -9.59 17.86
CA THR A 272 -16.85 -8.35 17.19
C THR A 272 -16.30 -8.64 15.80
N LEU A 273 -15.43 -9.66 15.70
CA LEU A 273 -14.89 -10.12 14.43
C LEU A 273 -15.99 -10.60 13.46
N GLU A 274 -16.92 -11.41 13.93
CA GLU A 274 -18.02 -11.93 13.09
C GLU A 274 -18.95 -10.81 12.61
N ARG A 275 -19.24 -9.81 13.45
CA ARG A 275 -20.00 -8.61 13.04
C ARG A 275 -19.27 -7.81 11.95
N ILE A 276 -17.95 -7.67 12.04
CA ILE A 276 -17.13 -7.00 11.00
C ILE A 276 -17.13 -7.81 9.69
N LYS A 277 -17.01 -9.14 9.77
CA LYS A 277 -17.10 -10.02 8.59
C LYS A 277 -18.47 -9.90 7.92
N ALA A 278 -19.55 -9.73 8.69
CA ALA A 278 -20.91 -9.60 8.17
C ALA A 278 -21.19 -8.30 7.41
N ILE A 279 -20.34 -7.26 7.52
CA ILE A 279 -20.52 -5.98 6.81
C ILE A 279 -20.60 -6.21 5.30
N LYS A 280 -21.68 -5.75 4.66
CA LYS A 280 -21.84 -5.78 3.20
C LYS A 280 -21.82 -4.34 2.68
N LEU A 281 -20.94 -4.06 1.71
CA LEU A 281 -20.96 -2.80 0.97
C LEU A 281 -21.91 -2.88 -0.24
N PRO A 282 -22.41 -1.74 -0.74
CA PRO A 282 -23.20 -1.70 -1.98
C PRO A 282 -22.43 -2.36 -3.11
N ARG A 283 -23.00 -3.43 -3.69
CA ARG A 283 -22.39 -4.16 -4.78
C ARG A 283 -22.69 -3.44 -6.08
N GLY A 284 -21.65 -3.03 -6.80
CA GLY A 284 -21.74 -2.61 -8.19
C GLY A 284 -20.82 -3.47 -9.04
N SER A 285 -21.35 -4.08 -10.10
CA SER A 285 -20.52 -4.66 -11.14
C SER A 285 -20.24 -3.59 -12.20
N ARG A 286 -18.98 -3.19 -12.34
CA ARG A 286 -18.53 -2.51 -13.56
C ARG A 286 -18.05 -3.58 -14.54
N GLN A 287 -18.37 -3.44 -15.82
CA GLN A 287 -17.78 -4.29 -16.86
C GLN A 287 -16.25 -4.25 -16.75
N SER A 288 -15.61 -5.41 -16.88
CA SER A 288 -14.14 -5.50 -16.80
C SER A 288 -13.51 -4.58 -17.84
N SER A 289 -12.54 -3.76 -17.44
CA SER A 289 -11.89 -2.80 -18.34
C SER A 289 -10.90 -3.42 -19.34
N GLY A 290 -10.74 -4.76 -19.35
CA GLY A 290 -9.82 -5.41 -20.29
C GLY A 290 -10.37 -5.36 -21.70
N ARG A 291 -9.51 -5.31 -22.71
CA ARG A 291 -9.93 -5.48 -24.11
C ARG A 291 -9.56 -6.86 -24.64
N TYR A 292 -10.02 -7.17 -25.83
CA TYR A 292 -9.61 -8.35 -26.60
C TYR A 292 -8.68 -7.85 -27.73
N LEU A 293 -7.56 -8.53 -27.95
CA LEU A 293 -6.63 -8.28 -29.04
C LEU A 293 -6.99 -9.23 -30.18
N SER A 294 -7.31 -8.68 -31.35
CA SER A 294 -7.52 -9.46 -32.57
C SER A 294 -6.22 -10.03 -33.12
N TYR A 295 -6.29 -11.05 -33.98
CA TYR A 295 -5.13 -11.59 -34.70
C TYR A 295 -4.40 -10.49 -35.48
N ASN A 296 -5.13 -9.64 -36.21
CA ASN A 296 -4.55 -8.50 -36.92
C ASN A 296 -3.78 -7.55 -35.99
N GLU A 297 -4.26 -7.30 -34.77
CA GLU A 297 -3.54 -6.48 -33.80
C GLU A 297 -2.27 -7.18 -33.27
N LEU A 298 -2.30 -8.51 -33.09
CA LEU A 298 -1.12 -9.28 -32.69
C LEU A 298 -0.06 -9.29 -33.80
N ASP A 299 -0.47 -9.48 -35.05
CA ASP A 299 0.41 -9.40 -36.22
C ASP A 299 1.02 -8.02 -36.33
N HIS A 300 0.21 -6.97 -36.12
CA HIS A 300 0.68 -5.59 -36.12
C HIS A 300 1.67 -5.31 -34.98
N ILE A 301 1.41 -5.82 -33.78
CA ILE A 301 2.33 -5.76 -32.63
C ILE A 301 3.65 -6.45 -32.98
N SER A 302 3.60 -7.64 -33.55
CA SER A 302 4.78 -8.41 -33.97
C SER A 302 5.60 -7.63 -35.01
N ALA A 303 4.93 -7.14 -36.07
CA ALA A 303 5.55 -6.34 -37.12
C ALA A 303 6.26 -5.10 -36.57
N ILE A 304 5.55 -4.25 -35.80
CA ILE A 304 6.14 -3.06 -35.17
C ILE A 304 7.32 -3.45 -34.29
N THR A 305 7.17 -4.48 -33.46
CA THR A 305 8.20 -4.91 -32.51
C THR A 305 9.48 -5.33 -33.23
N LEU A 306 9.36 -5.98 -34.39
CA LEU A 306 10.50 -6.42 -35.21
C LEU A 306 11.19 -5.27 -35.97
N THR A 307 10.53 -4.15 -36.19
CA THR A 307 11.14 -2.94 -36.81
C THR A 307 12.09 -2.16 -35.89
N GLN A 308 12.19 -2.52 -34.60
CA GLN A 308 13.07 -1.83 -33.65
C GLN A 308 14.54 -1.80 -34.14
N LYS A 309 15.22 -0.66 -33.91
CA LYS A 309 16.63 -0.45 -34.30
C LYS A 309 17.58 -1.49 -33.67
N ASN A 310 17.34 -1.85 -32.41
CA ASN A 310 18.11 -2.88 -31.72
C ASN A 310 17.49 -4.25 -32.02
N LYS A 311 18.17 -5.06 -32.84
CA LYS A 311 17.65 -6.33 -33.38
C LYS A 311 17.53 -7.40 -32.31
N THR A 312 18.51 -7.50 -31.41
CA THR A 312 18.45 -8.42 -30.26
C THR A 312 17.24 -8.11 -29.38
N LYS A 313 16.99 -6.82 -29.14
CA LYS A 313 15.84 -6.35 -28.35
C LYS A 313 14.51 -6.59 -29.08
N ALA A 314 14.49 -6.40 -30.40
CA ALA A 314 13.32 -6.67 -31.24
C ALA A 314 12.88 -8.14 -31.09
N LEU A 315 13.81 -9.08 -31.23
CA LEU A 315 13.53 -10.52 -31.13
C LEU A 315 13.11 -10.92 -29.73
N ARG A 316 13.79 -10.41 -28.68
CA ARG A 316 13.40 -10.63 -27.28
C ARG A 316 11.99 -10.13 -26.99
N ASP A 317 11.67 -8.91 -27.40
CA ASP A 317 10.39 -8.29 -27.08
C ASP A 317 9.25 -8.98 -27.85
N ASN A 318 9.49 -9.39 -29.11
CA ASN A 318 8.53 -10.15 -29.90
C ASN A 318 8.23 -11.51 -29.25
N ALA A 319 9.29 -12.21 -28.83
CA ALA A 319 9.23 -13.42 -28.04
C ALA A 319 8.37 -13.24 -26.77
N ILE A 320 8.55 -12.14 -26.03
CA ILE A 320 7.75 -11.83 -24.84
C ILE A 320 6.26 -11.64 -25.17
N PHE A 321 5.91 -10.94 -26.26
CA PHE A 321 4.52 -10.72 -26.64
C PHE A 321 3.81 -12.02 -27.02
N TRP A 322 4.43 -12.86 -27.83
CA TRP A 322 3.88 -14.17 -28.18
C TRP A 322 3.75 -15.07 -26.96
N LEU A 323 4.71 -15.03 -26.03
CA LEU A 323 4.63 -15.80 -24.79
C LEU A 323 3.48 -15.32 -23.88
N MET A 324 3.27 -14.00 -23.78
CA MET A 324 2.14 -13.45 -23.02
C MET A 324 0.79 -13.83 -23.63
N TYR A 325 0.71 -13.87 -24.96
CA TYR A 325 -0.49 -14.26 -25.69
C TYR A 325 -0.70 -15.77 -25.66
N GLU A 326 0.12 -16.53 -26.38
CA GLU A 326 -0.13 -17.96 -26.60
C GLU A 326 -0.03 -18.79 -25.34
N ALA A 327 0.92 -18.50 -24.43
CA ALA A 327 1.00 -19.23 -23.15
C ALA A 327 0.12 -18.61 -22.04
N GLY A 328 -0.55 -17.49 -22.35
CA GLY A 328 -1.51 -16.83 -21.46
C GLY A 328 -0.94 -16.42 -20.10
N LEU A 329 0.34 -16.09 -20.00
CA LEU A 329 1.01 -15.90 -18.72
C LEU A 329 0.70 -14.57 -18.04
N ARG A 330 0.81 -14.53 -16.70
CA ARG A 330 0.83 -13.27 -15.95
C ARG A 330 2.19 -12.59 -16.12
N ARG A 331 2.24 -11.25 -16.05
CA ARG A 331 3.51 -10.47 -16.09
C ARG A 331 4.60 -11.03 -15.16
N ALA A 332 4.22 -11.37 -13.92
CA ALA A 332 5.15 -11.92 -12.93
C ALA A 332 5.65 -13.32 -13.31
N GLU A 333 4.82 -14.13 -13.97
CA GLU A 333 5.22 -15.44 -14.48
C GLU A 333 6.23 -15.27 -15.62
N VAL A 334 5.94 -14.40 -16.60
CA VAL A 334 6.83 -14.13 -17.76
C VAL A 334 8.25 -13.77 -17.33
N VAL A 335 8.39 -12.81 -16.41
CA VAL A 335 9.72 -12.35 -15.99
C VAL A 335 10.48 -13.37 -15.15
N ASN A 336 9.78 -14.31 -14.53
CA ASN A 336 10.36 -15.32 -13.63
C ASN A 336 10.76 -16.62 -14.33
N ILE A 337 10.40 -16.83 -15.59
CA ILE A 337 10.80 -18.00 -16.37
C ILE A 337 12.32 -18.08 -16.54
N ASN A 338 12.85 -19.30 -16.47
CA ASN A 338 14.23 -19.62 -16.78
C ASN A 338 14.36 -20.37 -18.11
N THR A 339 15.57 -20.49 -18.64
CA THR A 339 15.84 -21.21 -19.89
C THR A 339 15.53 -22.68 -19.82
N TYR A 340 15.76 -23.31 -18.66
CA TYR A 340 15.44 -24.72 -18.44
C TYR A 340 13.95 -24.97 -18.20
N ASP A 341 13.14 -23.92 -18.11
CA ASP A 341 11.69 -24.05 -17.97
C ASP A 341 10.98 -24.20 -19.33
N ILE A 342 11.67 -23.95 -20.45
CA ILE A 342 11.12 -24.11 -21.80
C ILE A 342 11.78 -25.28 -22.52
N ASP A 343 10.97 -26.22 -22.95
CA ASP A 343 11.37 -27.35 -23.78
C ASP A 343 10.80 -27.14 -25.19
N MET A 344 11.67 -26.79 -26.14
CA MET A 344 11.29 -26.54 -27.53
C MET A 344 11.03 -27.85 -28.29
N ASP A 345 11.59 -28.97 -27.85
CA ASP A 345 11.40 -30.26 -28.53
C ASP A 345 10.02 -30.85 -28.19
N ARG A 346 9.66 -30.79 -26.92
CA ARG A 346 8.33 -31.20 -26.41
C ARG A 346 7.27 -30.12 -26.55
N CYS A 347 7.64 -28.92 -27.01
CA CYS A 347 6.79 -27.73 -27.06
C CYS A 347 6.03 -27.49 -25.75
N GLN A 348 6.77 -27.49 -24.63
CA GLN A 348 6.20 -27.42 -23.29
C GLN A 348 6.91 -26.36 -22.44
N LEU A 349 6.14 -25.56 -21.72
CA LEU A 349 6.65 -24.53 -20.82
C LEU A 349 6.23 -24.81 -19.37
N ARG A 350 7.21 -24.95 -18.48
CA ARG A 350 7.00 -25.03 -17.03
C ARG A 350 6.78 -23.63 -16.45
N VAL A 351 5.69 -23.44 -15.71
CA VAL A 351 5.32 -22.15 -15.13
C VAL A 351 5.02 -22.30 -13.65
N VAL A 352 5.72 -21.52 -12.82
CA VAL A 352 5.47 -21.41 -11.39
C VAL A 352 4.63 -20.15 -11.12
N GLY A 353 3.37 -20.34 -10.74
CA GLY A 353 2.39 -19.29 -10.48
C GLY A 353 2.27 -18.89 -9.01
N LYS A 354 1.26 -18.06 -8.72
CA LYS A 354 0.96 -17.60 -7.35
C LYS A 354 0.74 -18.78 -6.39
N GLY A 355 1.37 -18.72 -5.23
CA GLY A 355 1.29 -19.78 -4.20
C GLY A 355 2.18 -20.99 -4.51
N ASN A 356 3.27 -20.78 -5.27
CA ASN A 356 4.21 -21.82 -5.69
C ASN A 356 3.54 -22.98 -6.44
N LYS A 357 2.50 -22.68 -7.21
CA LYS A 357 1.75 -23.68 -7.99
C LYS A 357 2.38 -23.85 -9.36
N GLU A 358 2.86 -25.05 -9.63
CA GLU A 358 3.45 -25.40 -10.93
C GLU A 358 2.39 -25.87 -11.91
N ARG A 359 2.57 -25.52 -13.19
CA ARG A 359 1.81 -26.06 -14.31
C ARG A 359 2.68 -26.14 -15.55
N TYR A 360 2.34 -27.04 -16.45
CA TYR A 360 2.91 -27.07 -17.79
C TYR A 360 1.93 -26.50 -18.79
N VAL A 361 2.41 -25.58 -19.61
CA VAL A 361 1.67 -24.92 -20.68
C VAL A 361 2.18 -25.46 -22.01
N PRO A 362 1.37 -26.22 -22.76
CA PRO A 362 1.75 -26.68 -24.09
C PRO A 362 1.69 -25.52 -25.10
N PHE A 363 2.54 -25.56 -26.10
CA PHE A 363 2.46 -24.72 -27.30
C PHE A 363 2.67 -25.59 -28.55
N SER A 364 2.44 -25.04 -29.74
CA SER A 364 2.54 -25.79 -31.00
C SER A 364 3.85 -25.47 -31.71
N ARG A 365 4.44 -26.47 -32.39
CA ARG A 365 5.63 -26.27 -33.23
C ARG A 365 5.37 -25.33 -34.41
N ASN A 366 4.12 -25.24 -34.85
CA ASN A 366 3.70 -24.39 -35.97
C ASN A 366 3.19 -23.02 -35.51
N SER A 367 3.38 -22.64 -34.24
CA SER A 367 2.86 -21.38 -33.71
C SER A 367 3.86 -20.23 -33.79
N ASP A 368 3.34 -19.00 -33.72
CA ASP A 368 4.16 -17.79 -33.72
C ASP A 368 5.03 -17.70 -32.46
N LEU A 369 4.55 -18.23 -31.33
CA LEU A 369 5.37 -18.42 -30.14
C LEU A 369 6.60 -19.28 -30.41
N TYR A 370 6.44 -20.44 -31.06
CA TYR A 370 7.58 -21.30 -31.36
C TYR A 370 8.60 -20.57 -32.24
N ASN A 371 8.12 -19.96 -33.32
CA ASN A 371 8.96 -19.21 -34.27
C ASN A 371 9.70 -18.03 -33.60
N ALA A 372 9.04 -17.31 -32.69
CA ALA A 372 9.64 -16.21 -31.97
C ALA A 372 10.63 -16.69 -30.89
N MET A 373 10.32 -17.78 -30.18
CA MET A 373 11.22 -18.38 -29.20
C MET A 373 12.47 -18.94 -29.83
N GLU A 374 12.35 -19.65 -30.95
CA GLU A 374 13.50 -20.23 -31.67
C GLU A 374 14.53 -19.14 -32.03
N LYS A 375 14.06 -18.04 -32.63
CA LYS A 375 14.90 -16.89 -32.97
C LYS A 375 15.53 -16.23 -31.74
N TRP A 376 14.78 -16.11 -30.64
CA TRP A 376 15.30 -15.53 -29.40
C TRP A 376 16.35 -16.43 -28.73
N LEU A 377 16.06 -17.73 -28.62
CA LEU A 377 16.94 -18.71 -28.00
C LEU A 377 18.25 -18.85 -28.76
N ALA A 378 18.24 -18.77 -30.10
CA ALA A 378 19.46 -18.77 -30.90
C ALA A 378 20.43 -17.63 -30.51
N ILE A 379 19.92 -16.40 -30.34
CA ILE A 379 20.75 -15.26 -29.91
C ILE A 379 21.18 -15.41 -28.44
N ARG A 380 20.30 -15.95 -27.61
CA ARG A 380 20.60 -16.16 -26.20
C ARG A 380 21.70 -17.22 -26.01
N GLN A 381 21.73 -18.26 -26.84
CA GLN A 381 22.76 -19.29 -26.83
C GLN A 381 24.14 -18.74 -27.23
N GLN A 382 24.21 -17.80 -28.18
CA GLN A 382 25.46 -17.11 -28.53
C GLN A 382 26.07 -16.32 -27.36
N ASN A 383 25.23 -15.91 -26.40
CA ASN A 383 25.64 -15.20 -25.19
C ASN A 383 25.40 -16.07 -23.94
N PHE A 384 25.55 -17.39 -24.08
CA PHE A 384 25.27 -18.33 -23.00
C PHE A 384 26.14 -18.03 -21.79
N ASN A 385 25.49 -17.86 -20.64
CA ASN A 385 26.15 -17.82 -19.35
C ASN A 385 25.41 -18.76 -18.39
N PRO A 386 26.07 -19.81 -17.89
CA PRO A 386 25.43 -20.78 -16.99
C PRO A 386 25.00 -20.18 -15.66
N ASN A 387 25.59 -19.05 -15.24
CA ASN A 387 25.21 -18.33 -14.03
C ASN A 387 23.97 -17.42 -14.23
N LEU A 388 23.39 -17.39 -15.44
CA LEU A 388 22.18 -16.64 -15.76
C LEU A 388 21.07 -17.57 -16.25
N PRO A 389 20.21 -18.07 -15.37
CA PRO A 389 19.12 -18.95 -15.79
C PRO A 389 17.95 -18.20 -16.43
N ALA A 390 17.82 -16.88 -16.26
CA ALA A 390 16.64 -16.13 -16.69
C ALA A 390 16.40 -16.19 -18.21
N LEU A 391 15.18 -16.52 -18.65
CA LEU A 391 14.84 -16.61 -20.08
C LEU A 391 14.93 -15.24 -20.76
N PHE A 392 14.54 -14.17 -20.07
CA PHE A 392 14.59 -12.80 -20.57
C PHE A 392 15.44 -11.89 -19.67
N CYS A 393 16.44 -11.26 -20.28
CA CYS A 393 17.37 -10.34 -19.62
C CYS A 393 17.32 -8.94 -20.24
N THR A 394 17.85 -7.93 -19.54
CA THR A 394 18.02 -6.60 -20.12
C THR A 394 19.10 -6.61 -21.21
N ILE A 395 18.97 -5.70 -22.18
CA ILE A 395 19.87 -5.57 -23.33
C ILE A 395 20.40 -4.14 -23.32
N ASN A 396 21.71 -3.98 -23.42
CA ASN A 396 22.34 -2.66 -23.39
C ASN A 396 22.33 -1.98 -24.77
N ARG A 397 22.91 -0.78 -24.86
CA ARG A 397 23.01 0.00 -26.10
C ARG A 397 23.82 -0.69 -27.22
N TYR A 398 24.73 -1.59 -26.86
CA TYR A 398 25.57 -2.36 -27.78
C TYR A 398 24.91 -3.68 -28.23
N GLN A 399 23.61 -3.86 -27.91
CA GLN A 399 22.82 -5.05 -28.25
C GLN A 399 23.28 -6.35 -27.58
N THR A 400 24.11 -6.25 -26.53
CA THR A 400 24.54 -7.41 -25.74
C THR A 400 23.64 -7.65 -24.55
N LEU A 401 23.47 -8.93 -24.20
CA LEU A 401 22.69 -9.35 -23.05
C LEU A 401 23.42 -8.96 -21.77
N THR A 402 22.65 -8.51 -20.79
CA THR A 402 23.15 -8.22 -19.44
C THR A 402 22.78 -9.34 -18.47
N TYR A 403 23.37 -9.31 -17.29
CA TYR A 403 23.11 -10.23 -16.19
C TYR A 403 21.78 -10.00 -15.47
N MET A 404 21.02 -8.98 -15.85
CA MET A 404 19.82 -8.56 -15.12
C MET A 404 18.54 -9.13 -15.73
N ARG A 405 17.76 -9.86 -14.94
CA ARG A 405 16.39 -10.30 -15.26
C ARG A 405 15.49 -9.08 -15.50
N LEU A 406 14.51 -9.22 -16.40
CA LEU A 406 13.49 -8.18 -16.58
C LEU A 406 12.61 -8.02 -15.32
N THR A 407 12.02 -6.85 -15.16
CA THR A 407 11.03 -6.60 -14.09
C THR A 407 9.62 -6.56 -14.67
N THR A 408 8.60 -6.74 -13.83
CA THR A 408 7.20 -6.55 -14.26
C THR A 408 6.93 -5.15 -14.78
N GLN A 409 7.71 -4.15 -14.35
CA GLN A 409 7.63 -2.80 -14.85
C GLN A 409 8.14 -2.70 -16.28
N THR A 410 9.18 -3.45 -16.64
CA THR A 410 9.67 -3.50 -18.03
C THR A 410 8.57 -3.93 -19.00
N LEU A 411 7.74 -4.92 -18.64
CA LEU A 411 6.61 -5.37 -19.46
C LEU A 411 5.55 -4.28 -19.63
N ASN A 412 5.29 -3.48 -18.58
CA ASN A 412 4.40 -2.33 -18.71
C ASN A 412 4.97 -1.30 -19.67
N ASP A 413 6.27 -1.04 -19.58
CA ASP A 413 6.93 -0.05 -20.43
C ASP A 413 7.03 -0.51 -21.88
N LEU A 414 7.12 -1.83 -22.15
CA LEU A 414 6.96 -2.39 -23.50
C LEU A 414 5.58 -2.07 -24.07
N CYS A 415 4.51 -2.33 -23.33
CA CYS A 415 3.16 -1.98 -23.77
C CYS A 415 2.96 -0.46 -23.93
N LYS A 416 3.51 0.37 -23.04
CA LYS A 416 3.48 1.83 -23.21
C LYS A 416 4.12 2.28 -24.51
N LYS A 417 5.26 1.67 -24.89
CA LYS A 417 5.92 1.94 -26.17
C LYS A 417 5.05 1.53 -27.35
N LEU A 418 4.41 0.36 -27.30
CA LEU A 418 3.44 -0.05 -28.32
C LEU A 418 2.31 0.97 -28.48
N ASN A 419 1.78 1.50 -27.37
CA ASN A 419 0.68 2.46 -27.41
C ASN A 419 1.04 3.80 -28.09
N MET A 420 2.32 4.10 -28.30
CA MET A 420 2.75 5.26 -29.08
C MET A 420 2.49 5.11 -30.58
N PHE A 421 2.23 3.89 -31.07
CA PHE A 421 1.98 3.59 -32.48
C PHE A 421 0.50 3.69 -32.88
N GLY A 422 -0.37 4.25 -32.03
CA GLY A 422 -1.73 4.64 -32.44
C GLY A 422 -2.78 3.52 -32.40
N PHE A 423 -2.67 2.55 -31.49
CA PHE A 423 -3.72 1.55 -31.27
C PHE A 423 -5.04 2.22 -30.84
N SER A 424 -6.17 1.73 -31.35
CA SER A 424 -7.52 2.26 -31.07
C SER A 424 -7.87 2.26 -29.57
N ARG A 425 -7.28 1.34 -28.80
CA ARG A 425 -7.34 1.31 -27.34
C ARG A 425 -5.98 0.93 -26.78
N VAL A 426 -5.71 1.42 -25.57
CA VAL A 426 -4.48 1.14 -24.82
C VAL A 426 -4.30 -0.36 -24.63
N VAL A 427 -3.17 -0.89 -25.10
CA VAL A 427 -2.69 -2.24 -24.87
C VAL A 427 -2.01 -2.29 -23.50
N SER A 428 -2.38 -3.29 -22.70
CA SER A 428 -1.75 -3.63 -21.44
C SER A 428 -1.31 -5.10 -21.43
N PRO A 429 -0.35 -5.49 -20.58
CA PRO A 429 0.11 -6.89 -20.53
C PRO A 429 -1.00 -7.90 -20.18
N HIS A 430 -2.03 -7.47 -19.45
CA HIS A 430 -3.14 -8.36 -19.13
C HIS A 430 -4.06 -8.62 -20.34
N ASP A 431 -4.09 -7.73 -21.34
CA ASP A 431 -4.94 -7.91 -22.52
C ASP A 431 -4.51 -9.13 -23.35
N PHE A 432 -3.21 -9.43 -23.46
CA PHE A 432 -2.71 -10.65 -24.11
C PHE A 432 -3.29 -11.91 -23.46
N ARG A 433 -3.21 -11.98 -22.13
CA ARG A 433 -3.77 -13.07 -21.33
C ARG A 433 -5.29 -13.13 -21.44
N HIS A 434 -5.98 -12.00 -21.43
CA HIS A 434 -7.43 -11.98 -21.64
C HIS A 434 -7.80 -12.53 -23.03
N SER A 435 -7.02 -12.17 -24.05
CA SER A 435 -7.31 -12.51 -25.45
C SER A 435 -7.19 -14.01 -25.72
N VAL A 436 -6.14 -14.67 -25.22
CA VAL A 436 -6.02 -16.14 -25.38
C VAL A 436 -7.12 -16.89 -24.65
N ALA A 437 -7.52 -16.45 -23.45
CA ALA A 437 -8.61 -17.08 -22.72
C ALA A 437 -9.93 -16.97 -23.49
N THR A 438 -10.23 -15.77 -24.02
CA THR A 438 -11.41 -15.58 -24.88
C THR A 438 -11.32 -16.42 -26.16
N ASN A 439 -10.15 -16.54 -26.78
CA ASN A 439 -9.98 -17.34 -28.00
C ASN A 439 -10.15 -18.83 -27.76
N LEU A 440 -9.57 -19.38 -26.69
CA LEU A 440 -9.80 -20.78 -26.33
C LEU A 440 -11.29 -21.05 -26.10
N LEU A 441 -12.00 -20.16 -25.39
CA LEU A 441 -13.45 -20.33 -25.19
C LEU A 441 -14.25 -20.23 -26.50
N ARG A 442 -13.87 -19.33 -27.41
CA ARG A 442 -14.49 -19.21 -28.75
C ARG A 442 -14.20 -20.41 -29.65
N SER A 443 -13.02 -21.02 -29.51
CA SER A 443 -12.67 -22.27 -30.19
C SER A 443 -13.37 -23.50 -29.60
N GLY A 444 -14.30 -23.33 -28.65
CA GLY A 444 -15.10 -24.42 -28.08
C GLY A 444 -14.45 -25.18 -26.93
N TYR A 445 -13.28 -24.74 -26.43
CA TYR A 445 -12.67 -25.38 -25.27
C TYR A 445 -13.48 -25.12 -24.00
N ASP A 446 -13.68 -26.16 -23.20
CA ASP A 446 -14.41 -26.06 -21.93
C ASP A 446 -13.71 -25.13 -20.92
N LEU A 447 -14.52 -24.47 -20.10
CA LEU A 447 -14.11 -23.52 -19.08
C LEU A 447 -13.13 -24.15 -18.07
N LEU A 448 -13.27 -25.45 -17.75
CA LEU A 448 -12.33 -26.15 -16.86
C LEU A 448 -10.94 -26.25 -17.48
N LEU A 449 -10.87 -26.59 -18.77
CA LEU A 449 -9.61 -26.72 -19.49
C LEU A 449 -8.92 -25.36 -19.63
N VAL A 450 -9.68 -24.32 -19.97
CA VAL A 450 -9.17 -22.94 -20.02
C VAL A 450 -8.71 -22.49 -18.62
N SER A 451 -9.44 -22.83 -17.55
CA SER A 451 -9.04 -22.53 -16.17
C SER A 451 -7.71 -23.18 -15.79
N LYS A 452 -7.51 -24.45 -16.18
CA LYS A 452 -6.27 -25.20 -15.96
C LYS A 452 -5.11 -24.59 -16.74
N PHE A 453 -5.32 -24.31 -18.02
CA PHE A 453 -4.35 -23.63 -18.89
C PHE A 453 -3.87 -22.30 -18.30
N MET A 454 -4.83 -21.49 -17.84
CA MET A 454 -4.58 -20.17 -17.26
C MET A 454 -3.96 -20.25 -15.85
N GLY A 455 -4.05 -21.38 -15.15
CA GLY A 455 -3.63 -21.49 -13.75
C GLY A 455 -4.49 -20.62 -12.83
N HIS A 456 -5.82 -20.72 -12.96
CA HIS A 456 -6.78 -20.13 -12.04
C HIS A 456 -7.12 -21.10 -10.90
N SER A 457 -7.13 -20.60 -9.67
CA SER A 457 -7.52 -21.38 -8.49
C SER A 457 -9.03 -21.49 -8.30
N SER A 458 -9.81 -20.73 -9.07
CA SER A 458 -11.27 -20.76 -9.06
C SER A 458 -11.82 -20.57 -10.47
N ILE A 459 -12.79 -21.40 -10.84
CA ILE A 459 -13.52 -21.34 -12.12
C ILE A 459 -14.23 -19.99 -12.28
N THR A 460 -14.72 -19.40 -11.19
CA THR A 460 -15.35 -18.07 -11.19
C THR A 460 -14.40 -16.97 -11.69
N THR A 461 -13.08 -17.19 -11.58
CA THR A 461 -12.10 -16.27 -12.16
C THR A 461 -12.12 -16.37 -13.68
N THR A 462 -12.18 -17.58 -14.24
CA THR A 462 -12.26 -17.86 -15.68
C THR A 462 -13.59 -17.38 -16.27
N GLN A 463 -14.70 -17.47 -15.53
CA GLN A 463 -16.00 -16.94 -15.97
C GLN A 463 -15.96 -15.44 -16.27
N ARG A 464 -15.13 -14.65 -15.56
CA ARG A 464 -14.93 -13.21 -15.87
C ARG A 464 -14.23 -12.97 -17.22
N TYR A 465 -13.60 -13.99 -17.80
CA TYR A 465 -12.95 -13.94 -19.11
C TYR A 465 -13.88 -14.40 -20.23
N ASP A 466 -15.02 -15.00 -19.89
CA ASP A 466 -16.04 -15.36 -20.86
C ASP A 466 -16.70 -14.08 -21.38
N ARG A 467 -16.37 -13.74 -22.63
CA ARG A 467 -16.91 -12.58 -23.36
C ARG A 467 -17.67 -13.03 -24.59
N ARG A 468 -18.12 -14.28 -24.61
CA ARG A 468 -19.04 -14.74 -25.64
C ARG A 468 -20.33 -13.92 -25.53
N THR A 469 -20.82 -13.46 -26.67
CA THR A 469 -22.01 -12.63 -26.83
C THR A 469 -23.19 -13.46 -27.31
N ASP A 470 -24.39 -12.89 -27.35
CA ASP A 470 -25.58 -13.59 -27.87
C ASP A 470 -25.42 -14.03 -29.34
N ASP A 471 -24.51 -13.40 -30.11
CA ASP A 471 -24.15 -13.86 -31.45
C ASP A 471 -23.41 -15.21 -31.44
N ASP A 472 -22.70 -15.56 -30.36
CA ASP A 472 -22.06 -16.87 -30.19
C ASP A 472 -23.07 -17.98 -29.82
N LEU A 473 -24.34 -17.62 -29.53
CA LEU A 473 -25.45 -18.58 -29.34
C LEU A 473 -26.10 -18.99 -30.67
N LYS A 474 -25.91 -18.22 -31.75
CA LYS A 474 -26.44 -18.54 -33.09
C LYS A 474 -25.65 -19.74 -33.65
N GLY A 475 -26.24 -20.93 -33.57
CA GLY A 475 -25.62 -22.19 -34.00
C GLY A 475 -25.52 -23.25 -32.89
N VAL A 476 -25.86 -22.91 -31.64
CA VAL A 476 -25.96 -23.86 -30.51
C VAL A 476 -27.35 -24.53 -30.47
N ILE A 477 -28.02 -24.63 -31.62
CA ILE A 477 -29.19 -25.50 -31.74
C ILE A 477 -28.64 -26.88 -32.10
N PRO A 478 -28.97 -27.94 -31.34
CA PRO A 478 -28.64 -29.29 -31.77
C PRO A 478 -29.40 -29.59 -33.07
N SER A 479 -28.73 -29.40 -34.22
CA SER A 479 -29.15 -29.97 -35.48
C SER A 479 -28.72 -31.43 -35.49
N ARG A 480 -29.69 -32.31 -35.69
CA ARG A 480 -29.54 -33.76 -35.62
C ARG A 480 -28.65 -34.31 -36.73
#